data_AF-A0AAD1YL79-F1
#
_entry.id   AF-A0AAD1YL79-F1
#
_cell.length_a   1.000
_cell.length_b   1.000
_cell.length_c   1.000
_cell.angle_alpha   90.00
_cell.angle_beta   90.00
_cell.angle_gamma   90.00
#
_symmetry.space_group_name_H-M   'P 1'
#
loop_
_entity.id
_entity.type
_entity.pdbx_description
1 polymer ?
#
loop_
_entity_poly.entity_id
_entity_poly.type
_entity_poly.pdbx_seq_one_letter_code
_entity_poly.pdbx_strand_id
1 'polypeptide(L)'
;MMAIHVVSGDEDGERGGAPDLCVEDVSRHLFEFSRDQVDLTPILLLVPLVLGQDKINPRYLTLLSATLTFSQSLGLLGGRPGASTYIVGVQDEKAFYLVPHEVQQVLDIKLDNVGVDTSSYHCK
;
A
#
# COMPACT_ATOMS: atom_id res chain seq x y z
N MET A 1 10.60 -12.01 -9.52
CA MET A 1 10.87 -11.48 -8.17
C MET A 1 10.36 -10.05 -8.14
N MET A 2 9.71 -9.59 -7.06
CA MET A 2 9.20 -8.20 -6.95
C MET A 2 10.12 -7.40 -6.03
N ALA A 3 10.48 -6.18 -6.41
CA ALA A 3 11.20 -5.25 -5.56
C ALA A 3 10.22 -4.45 -4.70
N ILE A 4 10.57 -4.16 -3.45
CA ILE A 4 9.78 -3.30 -2.57
C ILE A 4 10.63 -2.06 -2.29
N HIS A 5 10.07 -0.88 -2.54
CA HIS A 5 10.71 0.40 -2.24
C HIS A 5 9.80 1.22 -1.31
N VAL A 6 10.34 1.61 -0.16
CA VAL A 6 9.66 2.49 0.79
C VAL A 6 10.24 3.88 0.62
N VAL A 7 9.40 4.83 0.24
CA VAL A 7 9.80 6.22 0.04
C VAL A 7 10.14 6.84 1.39
N SER A 8 11.36 7.35 1.53
CA SER A 8 11.79 8.14 2.68
C SER A 8 11.48 9.62 2.46
N GLY A 9 11.25 10.34 3.55
CA GLY A 9 11.30 11.80 3.53
C GLY A 9 12.72 12.31 3.76
N ASP A 10 12.92 13.61 3.56
CA ASP A 10 14.16 14.32 3.89
C ASP A 10 14.57 14.11 5.37
N GLU A 11 15.86 13.92 5.63
CA GLU A 11 16.43 13.52 6.93
C GLU A 11 16.20 14.55 8.04
N ASP A 12 15.92 15.81 7.67
CA ASP A 12 15.65 16.91 8.61
C ASP A 12 14.18 16.95 9.14
N GLY A 13 13.32 16.06 8.66
CA GLY A 13 11.89 16.05 8.96
C GLY A 13 11.51 15.34 10.26
N GLU A 14 11.66 16.00 11.41
CA GLU A 14 11.28 15.50 12.76
C GLU A 14 9.84 14.97 12.91
N ARG A 15 8.95 15.08 11.90
CA ARG A 15 7.52 14.72 11.97
C ARG A 15 6.90 14.28 10.63
N GLY A 16 7.63 13.54 9.80
CA GLY A 16 7.13 13.10 8.50
C GLY A 16 7.29 14.18 7.44
N GLY A 17 8.54 14.36 7.00
CA GLY A 17 8.90 15.24 5.90
C GLY A 17 8.14 14.93 4.61
N ALA A 18 8.22 15.84 3.63
CA ALA A 18 7.68 15.56 2.31
C ALA A 18 8.34 14.29 1.75
N PRO A 19 7.56 13.33 1.22
CA PRO A 19 8.14 12.16 0.59
C PRO A 19 8.99 12.63 -0.59
N ASP A 20 10.26 12.21 -0.62
CA ASP A 20 11.14 12.49 -1.74
C ASP A 20 11.36 11.20 -2.53
N LEU A 21 10.97 11.23 -3.81
CA LEU A 21 11.07 10.08 -4.70
C LEU A 21 12.02 10.42 -5.86
N CYS A 22 13.26 9.98 -5.71
CA CYS A 22 14.28 10.08 -6.74
C CYS A 22 14.18 8.86 -7.69
N VAL A 23 13.82 9.10 -8.96
CA VAL A 23 13.65 8.05 -9.97
C VAL A 23 14.96 7.31 -10.22
N GLU A 24 16.08 8.03 -10.14
CA GLU A 24 17.43 7.50 -10.31
C GLU A 24 17.77 6.52 -9.18
N ASP A 25 17.35 6.79 -7.95
CA ASP A 25 17.59 5.89 -6.81
C ASP A 25 16.74 4.63 -6.94
N VAL A 26 15.48 4.74 -7.34
CA VAL A 26 14.64 3.57 -7.65
C VAL A 26 15.25 2.73 -8.77
N SER A 27 15.72 3.38 -9.83
CA SER A 27 16.34 2.70 -10.98
C SER A 27 17.61 1.95 -10.58
N ARG A 28 18.44 2.55 -9.72
CA ARG A 28 19.65 1.91 -9.18
C ARG A 28 19.32 0.68 -8.36
N HIS A 29 18.36 0.78 -7.45
CA HIS A 29 17.93 -0.35 -6.63
C HIS A 29 17.37 -1.49 -7.48
N LEU A 30 16.58 -1.17 -8.52
CA LEU A 30 16.07 -2.17 -9.45
C LEU A 30 17.20 -2.84 -10.22
N PHE A 31 18.19 -2.08 -10.70
CA PHE A 31 19.34 -2.64 -11.42
C PHE A 31 20.17 -3.59 -10.56
N GLU A 32 20.49 -3.19 -9.32
CA GLU A 32 21.23 -4.03 -8.35
C GLU A 32 20.48 -5.32 -8.03
N PHE A 33 19.16 -5.24 -7.88
CA PHE A 33 18.32 -6.39 -7.58
C PHE A 33 18.19 -7.35 -8.78
N SER A 34 18.32 -6.85 -10.01
CA SER A 34 18.12 -7.61 -11.24
C SER A 34 19.34 -8.44 -11.66
N ARG A 35 20.52 -8.27 -11.06
CA ARG A 35 21.77 -9.02 -11.36
C ARG A 35 21.98 -9.24 -12.88
N ASP A 36 22.03 -8.16 -13.65
CA ASP A 36 22.20 -8.15 -15.13
C ASP A 36 21.06 -8.77 -15.97
N GLN A 37 19.90 -9.08 -15.39
CA GLN A 37 18.69 -9.36 -16.17
C GLN A 37 18.08 -8.04 -16.65
N VAL A 38 17.89 -7.89 -17.97
CA VAL A 38 17.44 -6.65 -18.62
C VAL A 38 15.91 -6.44 -18.52
N ASP A 39 15.20 -7.29 -17.77
CA ASP A 39 13.74 -7.27 -17.77
C ASP A 39 13.15 -6.50 -16.58
N LEU A 40 12.09 -5.74 -16.88
CA LEU A 40 11.32 -4.87 -15.98
C LEU A 40 10.90 -5.60 -14.70
N THR A 41 11.72 -5.48 -13.64
CA THR A 41 11.41 -6.02 -12.32
C THR A 41 10.17 -5.30 -11.76
N PRO A 42 9.07 -6.02 -11.45
CA PRO A 42 7.90 -5.40 -10.83
C PRO A 42 8.28 -4.73 -9.51
N ILE A 43 7.76 -3.52 -9.28
CA ILE A 43 8.04 -2.74 -8.08
C ILE A 43 6.75 -2.47 -7.29
N LEU A 44 6.83 -2.68 -5.98
CA LEU A 44 5.86 -2.20 -5.01
C LEU A 44 6.40 -0.92 -4.37
N LEU A 45 5.75 0.21 -4.64
CA LEU A 45 6.08 1.50 -4.06
C LEU A 45 5.19 1.78 -2.84
N LEU A 46 5.81 1.94 -1.68
CA LEU A 46 5.13 2.31 -0.44
C LEU A 46 5.50 3.75 -0.07
N VAL A 47 4.50 4.62 0.10
CA VAL A 47 4.70 6.04 0.43
C VAL A 47 4.08 6.31 1.81
N PRO A 48 4.86 6.24 2.91
CA PRO A 48 4.39 6.58 4.24
C PRO A 48 4.10 8.08 4.33
N LEU A 49 2.94 8.46 4.87
CA LEU A 49 2.51 9.86 4.96
C LEU A 49 1.91 10.18 6.34
N VAL A 50 2.23 11.36 6.86
CA VAL A 50 1.53 11.96 8.01
C VAL A 50 0.68 13.12 7.50
N LEU A 51 -0.63 12.90 7.39
CA LEU A 51 -1.56 13.84 6.72
C LEU A 51 -2.30 14.79 7.68
N GLY A 52 -1.90 14.79 8.95
CA GLY A 52 -2.47 15.60 10.01
C GLY A 52 -2.02 15.09 11.37
N GLN A 53 -2.35 15.83 12.42
CA GLN A 53 -1.96 15.48 13.79
C GLN A 53 -2.95 14.48 14.42
N ASP A 54 -4.21 14.88 14.58
CA ASP A 54 -5.26 14.03 15.16
C ASP A 54 -6.19 13.43 14.10
N LYS A 55 -6.42 14.19 13.02
CA LYS A 55 -7.28 13.83 11.89
C LYS A 55 -6.62 14.24 10.59
N ILE A 56 -6.97 13.56 9.51
CA ILE A 56 -6.54 13.94 8.16
C ILE A 56 -6.97 15.37 7.90
N ASN A 57 -6.04 16.21 7.44
CA ASN A 57 -6.36 17.56 7.00
C ASN A 57 -7.22 17.48 5.73
N PRO A 58 -8.45 18.06 5.72
CA PRO A 58 -9.39 17.95 4.60
C PRO A 58 -8.81 18.35 3.24
N ARG A 59 -7.79 19.23 3.22
CA ARG A 59 -7.10 19.63 1.98
C ARG A 59 -6.51 18.47 1.19
N TYR A 60 -6.21 17.34 1.85
CA TYR A 60 -5.61 16.17 1.22
C TYR A 60 -6.64 15.19 0.66
N LEU A 61 -7.92 15.29 1.03
CA LEU A 61 -8.93 14.29 0.66
C LEU A 61 -9.11 14.14 -0.85
N THR A 62 -9.12 15.27 -1.58
CA THR A 62 -9.21 15.27 -3.04
C THR A 62 -7.97 14.65 -3.68
N LEU A 63 -6.78 14.92 -3.13
CA LEU A 63 -5.52 14.34 -3.63
C LEU A 63 -5.46 12.84 -3.38
N LEU A 64 -5.84 12.37 -2.19
CA LEU A 64 -5.94 10.94 -1.88
C LEU A 64 -6.93 10.24 -2.80
N SER A 65 -8.10 10.84 -3.02
CA SER A 65 -9.10 10.28 -3.94
C SER A 65 -8.56 10.18 -5.36
N ALA A 66 -7.81 11.18 -5.83
CA ALA A 66 -7.14 11.13 -7.13
C ALA A 66 -6.07 10.03 -7.21
N THR A 67 -5.31 9.76 -6.15
CA THR A 67 -4.34 8.65 -6.17
C THR A 67 -4.98 7.28 -6.30
N LEU A 68 -6.24 7.12 -5.87
CA LEU A 68 -7.01 5.88 -6.06
C LEU A 68 -7.48 5.69 -7.50
N THR A 69 -7.43 6.72 -8.36
CA THR A 69 -7.79 6.58 -9.78
C THR A 69 -6.62 6.14 -10.66
N PHE A 70 -5.41 6.02 -10.12
CA PHE A 70 -4.26 5.54 -10.87
C PHE A 70 -4.41 4.04 -11.15
N SER A 71 -4.12 3.60 -12.37
CA SER A 71 -4.15 2.18 -12.73
C SER A 71 -3.19 1.32 -11.91
N GLN A 72 -2.13 1.94 -11.38
CA GLN A 72 -1.11 1.32 -10.52
C GLN A 72 -1.47 1.39 -9.04
N SER A 73 -2.57 2.06 -8.67
CA SER A 73 -2.94 2.25 -7.27
C SER A 73 -3.28 0.91 -6.64
N LEU A 74 -2.60 0.63 -5.54
CA LEU A 74 -2.92 -0.51 -4.68
C LEU A 74 -3.75 -0.10 -3.47
N GLY A 75 -4.27 1.12 -3.42
CA GLY A 75 -5.06 1.60 -2.29
C GLY A 75 -4.24 2.28 -1.19
N LEU A 76 -4.90 2.59 -0.07
CA LEU A 76 -4.32 3.29 1.07
C LEU A 76 -4.42 2.43 2.32
N LEU A 77 -3.28 2.21 2.99
CA LEU A 77 -3.21 1.54 4.28
C LEU A 77 -3.15 2.57 5.41
N GLY A 78 -3.94 2.36 6.46
CA GLY A 78 -3.92 3.25 7.62
C GLY A 78 -4.83 2.76 8.74
N GLY A 79 -5.38 3.71 9.49
CA GLY A 79 -6.27 3.45 10.62
C GLY A 79 -5.73 4.05 11.92
N ARG A 80 -6.38 3.68 13.03
CA ARG A 80 -5.96 4.08 14.39
C ARG A 80 -5.37 2.88 15.12
N PRO A 81 -4.64 3.07 16.23
CA PRO A 81 -4.24 1.97 17.09
C PRO A 81 -5.45 1.07 17.44
N GLY A 82 -5.33 -0.23 17.19
CA GLY A 82 -6.43 -1.21 17.37
C GLY A 82 -7.53 -1.19 16.31
N ALA A 83 -7.44 -0.33 15.29
CA ALA A 83 -8.43 -0.21 14.22
C ALA A 83 -7.75 0.14 12.88
N SER A 84 -7.03 -0.81 12.29
CA SER A 84 -6.46 -0.71 10.94
C SER A 84 -7.54 -0.80 9.86
N THR A 85 -7.27 -0.21 8.70
CA THR A 85 -8.19 -0.14 7.57
C THR A 85 -7.40 -0.11 6.26
N TYR A 86 -7.94 -0.76 5.22
CA TYR A 86 -7.40 -0.73 3.87
C TYR A 86 -8.41 -0.12 2.91
N ILE A 87 -8.17 1.11 2.45
CA ILE A 87 -9.06 1.85 1.56
C ILE A 87 -8.75 1.46 0.11
N VAL A 88 -9.78 0.99 -0.59
CA VAL A 88 -9.67 0.48 -1.98
C VAL A 88 -10.33 1.39 -3.01
N GLY A 89 -11.11 2.37 -2.58
CA GLY A 89 -11.79 3.28 -3.49
C GLY A 89 -12.57 4.39 -2.77
N VAL A 90 -13.03 5.35 -3.55
CA VAL A 90 -13.88 6.46 -3.09
C VAL A 90 -14.99 6.69 -4.11
N GLN A 91 -16.21 6.93 -3.63
CA GLN A 91 -17.33 7.43 -4.42
C GLN A 91 -18.00 8.56 -3.66
N ASP A 92 -18.16 9.70 -4.33
CA ASP A 92 -18.58 10.95 -3.69
C ASP A 92 -17.70 11.23 -2.45
N GLU A 93 -18.32 11.45 -1.28
CA GLU A 93 -17.64 11.69 -0.01
C GLU A 93 -17.49 10.41 0.84
N LYS A 94 -17.57 9.22 0.22
CA LYS A 94 -17.52 7.93 0.93
C LYS A 94 -16.33 7.09 0.46
N ALA A 95 -15.53 6.62 1.42
CA ALA A 95 -14.46 5.67 1.18
C ALA A 95 -14.99 4.23 1.29
N PHE A 96 -14.55 3.37 0.37
CA PHE A 96 -14.71 1.92 0.44
C PHE A 96 -13.45 1.31 1.02
N TYR A 97 -13.61 0.41 1.98
CA TYR A 97 -12.47 -0.15 2.68
C TYR A 97 -12.73 -1.58 3.15
N LEU A 98 -11.64 -2.33 3.31
CA LEU A 98 -11.59 -3.64 3.93
C LEU A 98 -11.09 -3.52 5.37
N VAL A 99 -11.65 -4.34 6.25
CA VAL A 99 -11.39 -4.34 7.70
C VAL A 99 -10.90 -5.73 8.12
N PRO A 100 -9.73 -5.85 8.79
CA PRO A 100 -9.16 -7.14 9.18
C PRO A 100 -9.56 -7.61 10.59
N HIS A 101 -10.49 -6.92 11.27
CA HIS A 101 -10.79 -7.15 12.70
C HIS A 101 -11.74 -8.31 12.97
N GLU A 102 -12.05 -9.12 11.95
CA GLU A 102 -12.80 -10.36 12.11
C GLU A 102 -11.85 -11.55 12.21
N VAL A 103 -11.94 -12.29 13.31
CA VAL A 103 -11.16 -13.51 13.50
C VAL A 103 -11.84 -14.66 12.78
N GLN A 104 -11.13 -15.31 11.86
CA GLN A 104 -11.60 -16.47 11.11
C GLN A 104 -10.77 -17.71 11.45
N GLN A 105 -11.34 -18.90 11.22
CA GLN A 105 -10.59 -20.15 11.36
C GLN A 105 -9.52 -20.28 10.27
N VAL A 106 -8.34 -20.80 10.65
CA VAL A 106 -7.25 -21.05 9.71
C VAL A 106 -7.63 -22.15 8.72
N LEU A 107 -7.31 -21.94 7.44
CA LEU A 107 -7.40 -22.98 6.43
C LEU A 107 -6.11 -23.80 6.37
N ASP A 108 -6.26 -25.12 6.31
CA ASP A 108 -5.14 -26.06 6.15
C ASP A 108 -4.79 -26.23 4.66
N ILE A 109 -3.85 -25.41 4.19
CA ILE A 109 -3.36 -25.44 2.80
C ILE A 109 -2.19 -26.43 2.71
N LYS A 110 -2.43 -27.60 2.12
CA LYS A 110 -1.39 -28.60 1.82
C LYS A 110 -0.99 -28.54 0.35
N LEU A 111 0.27 -28.88 0.06
CA LEU A 111 0.88 -28.77 -1.28
C LEU A 111 0.12 -29.58 -2.36
N ASP A 112 -0.56 -30.62 -1.93
CA ASP A 112 -1.33 -31.60 -2.68
C ASP A 112 -2.84 -31.25 -2.79
N ASN A 113 -3.29 -30.19 -2.12
CA ASN A 113 -4.70 -29.83 -2.00
C ASN A 113 -5.12 -28.82 -3.09
N VAL A 114 -5.35 -29.32 -4.30
CA VAL A 114 -5.88 -28.53 -5.43
C VAL A 114 -7.39 -28.37 -5.27
N GLY A 115 -7.83 -27.44 -4.42
CA GLY A 115 -9.25 -27.14 -4.22
C GLY A 115 -9.66 -26.62 -2.84
N VAL A 116 -8.77 -25.94 -2.12
CA VAL A 116 -9.09 -25.34 -0.82
C VAL A 116 -10.16 -24.25 -1.02
N ASP A 117 -11.23 -24.28 -0.22
CA ASP A 117 -12.26 -23.25 -0.22
C ASP A 117 -11.68 -21.93 0.31
N THR A 118 -11.40 -20.97 -0.57
CA THR A 118 -10.88 -19.65 -0.20
C THR A 118 -11.97 -18.62 0.07
N SER A 119 -13.25 -19.01 0.13
CA SER A 119 -14.36 -18.07 0.21
C SER A 119 -14.29 -17.09 1.40
N SER A 120 -13.63 -17.49 2.50
CA SER A 120 -13.44 -16.64 3.69
C SER A 120 -12.44 -15.50 3.47
N TYR A 121 -11.57 -15.59 2.45
CA TYR A 121 -10.58 -14.57 2.09
C TYR A 121 -11.12 -13.54 1.08
N HIS A 122 -12.40 -13.67 0.69
CA HIS A 122 -13.09 -12.72 -0.18
C HIS A 122 -14.23 -12.05 0.59
N CYS A 123 -14.14 -10.73 0.76
CA CYS A 123 -15.24 -9.94 1.29
C CYS A 123 -16.38 -9.92 0.25
N LYS A 124 -17.59 -10.31 0.67
CA LYS A 124 -18.78 -10.43 -0.19
C LYS A 124 -19.63 -9.16 -0.20
#